data_AF-A0A3N5GXW8-F1
#
_entry.id   AF-A0A3N5GXW8-F1
#
_cell.length_a   1.000
_cell.length_b   1.000
_cell.length_c   1.000
_cell.angle_alpha   90.00
_cell.angle_beta   90.00
_cell.angle_gamma   90.00
#
_symmetry.space_group_name_H-M   'P 1'
#
loop_
_entity.id
_entity.type
_entity.pdbx_description
1 polymer ?
#
loop_
_entity_poly.entity_id
_entity_poly.type
_entity_poly.pdbx_seq_one_letter_code
_entity_poly.pdbx_strand_id
1 'polypeptide(L)'
;MLLKYGTTAGLVALAFGLGIFVGHGSRLDAQAQGRVFELRTYTAPPGKLDALNARFRNHTRRIFDKYGMKSVGYWVPADEPRSGDTLIY
;
A
#
# COMPACT_ATOMS: atom_id res chain seq x y z
N MET A 1 22.15 -40.25 26.33
CA MET A 1 22.67 -38.95 25.83
C MET A 1 21.83 -38.41 24.66
N LEU A 2 21.44 -39.24 23.69
CA LEU A 2 20.57 -38.87 22.54
C LEU A 2 19.16 -38.34 22.89
N LEU A 3 18.52 -38.86 23.95
CA LEU A 3 17.17 -38.41 24.35
C LEU A 3 17.11 -36.92 24.76
N LYS A 4 18.19 -36.39 25.37
CA LYS A 4 18.23 -35.00 25.86
C LYS A 4 18.26 -33.97 24.72
N TYR A 5 18.89 -34.32 23.59
CA TYR A 5 18.93 -33.44 22.41
C TYR A 5 17.60 -33.43 21.63
N GLY A 6 16.88 -34.57 21.63
CA GLY A 6 15.54 -34.66 21.02
C GLY A 6 14.51 -33.78 21.73
N THR A 7 14.52 -33.74 23.07
CA THR A 7 13.60 -32.90 23.85
C THR A 7 13.90 -31.41 23.66
N THR A 8 15.17 -31.01 23.66
CA THR A 8 15.56 -29.61 23.46
C THR A 8 15.24 -29.13 22.03
N ALA A 9 15.51 -29.96 21.01
CA ALA A 9 15.16 -29.63 19.63
C ALA A 9 13.63 -29.50 19.42
N GLY A 10 12.85 -30.37 20.06
CA GLY A 10 11.38 -30.29 20.04
C GLY A 10 10.83 -29.02 20.67
N LEU A 11 11.39 -28.58 21.80
CA LEU A 11 10.98 -27.34 22.47
C LEU A 11 11.32 -26.08 21.67
N VAL A 12 12.49 -26.06 20.99
CA VAL A 12 12.87 -24.94 20.11
C VAL A 12 11.95 -24.86 18.89
N ALA A 13 11.65 -26.00 18.25
CA ALA A 13 10.72 -26.04 17.13
C ALA A 13 9.30 -25.61 17.54
N LEU A 14 8.83 -26.03 18.73
CA LEU A 14 7.54 -25.62 19.27
C LEU A 14 7.49 -24.12 19.58
N ALA A 15 8.52 -23.56 20.21
CA ALA A 15 8.61 -22.14 20.51
C ALA A 15 8.65 -21.28 19.23
N PHE A 16 9.38 -21.73 18.21
CA PHE A 16 9.42 -21.07 16.90
C PHE A 16 8.07 -21.15 16.17
N GLY A 17 7.41 -22.32 16.20
CA GLY A 17 6.07 -22.50 15.65
C GLY A 17 5.01 -21.65 16.35
N LEU A 18 5.05 -21.58 17.69
CA LEU A 18 4.17 -20.70 18.46
C LEU A 18 4.43 -19.22 18.16
N GLY A 19 5.70 -18.82 18.03
CA GLY A 19 6.08 -17.45 17.68
C GLY A 19 5.53 -17.03 16.30
N ILE A 20 5.59 -17.93 15.31
CA ILE A 20 4.99 -17.69 13.99
C ILE A 20 3.47 -17.61 14.08
N PHE A 21 2.82 -18.51 14.84
CA PHE A 21 1.37 -18.54 15.00
C PHE A 21 0.83 -17.29 15.70
N VAL A 22 1.47 -16.85 16.79
CA VAL A 22 1.12 -15.62 17.52
C VAL A 22 1.41 -14.38 16.68
N GLY A 23 2.53 -14.37 15.94
CA GLY A 23 2.92 -13.25 15.08
C GLY A 23 2.02 -13.05 13.85
N HIS A 24 1.42 -14.11 13.33
CA HIS A 24 0.53 -14.04 12.14
C HIS A 24 -0.78 -13.28 12.40
N GLY A 25 -1.24 -13.17 13.65
CA GLY A 25 -2.45 -12.42 14.01
C GLY A 25 -2.25 -10.90 14.06
N SER A 26 -1.01 -10.43 14.12
CA SER A 26 -0.67 -9.02 14.32
C SER A 26 -0.46 -8.28 13.00
N ARG A 27 -1.44 -8.34 12.08
CA ARG A 27 -1.47 -7.42 10.95
C ARG A 27 -2.13 -6.13 11.40
N LEU A 28 -1.34 -5.08 11.56
CA LEU A 28 -1.87 -3.72 11.67
C LEU A 28 -2.34 -3.30 10.27
N ASP A 29 -3.61 -3.58 9.97
CA ASP A 29 -4.26 -3.02 8.80
C ASP A 29 -4.62 -1.56 9.10
N ALA A 30 -4.15 -0.62 8.27
CA ALA A 30 -4.53 0.79 8.37
C ALA A 30 -6.05 0.99 8.23
N GLN A 31 -6.76 -0.01 7.70
CA GLN A 31 -8.21 -0.06 7.53
C GLN A 31 -8.97 -0.69 8.71
N ALA A 32 -8.32 -0.97 9.84
CA ALA A 32 -8.95 -1.64 10.99
C ALA A 32 -10.17 -0.90 11.59
N GLN A 33 -10.34 0.40 11.30
CA GLN A 33 -11.45 1.23 11.81
C GLN A 33 -12.51 1.60 10.75
N GLY A 34 -12.56 0.88 9.62
CA GLY A 34 -13.56 1.09 8.55
C GLY A 34 -12.99 1.66 7.25
N ARG A 35 -13.85 2.11 6.35
CA ARG A 35 -13.42 2.62 5.03
C ARG A 35 -12.86 4.04 5.17
N VAL A 36 -11.57 4.18 4.86
CA VAL A 36 -10.90 5.48 4.73
C VAL A 36 -10.84 5.91 3.28
N PHE A 37 -10.78 7.22 3.05
CA PHE A 37 -10.55 7.83 1.75
C PHE A 37 -9.35 8.78 1.87
N GLU A 38 -8.53 8.80 0.83
CA GLU A 38 -7.36 9.66 0.74
C GLU A 38 -7.48 10.50 -0.52
N LEU A 39 -7.45 11.82 -0.36
CA LEU A 39 -7.43 12.79 -1.45
C LEU A 39 -5.98 13.25 -1.64
N ARG A 40 -5.45 13.09 -2.85
CA ARG A 40 -4.08 13.50 -3.18
C ARG A 40 -4.07 14.55 -4.28
N THR A 41 -3.25 15.58 -4.08
CA THR A 41 -3.04 16.67 -5.04
C THR A 41 -1.58 16.70 -5.45
N TYR A 42 -1.32 16.67 -6.75
CA TYR A 42 0.02 16.78 -7.34
C TYR A 42 0.11 18.03 -8.18
N THR A 43 1.20 18.76 -8.02
CA THR A 43 1.60 19.84 -8.92
C THR A 43 2.70 19.33 -9.85
N ALA A 44 2.43 19.32 -11.15
CA ALA A 44 3.37 18.95 -12.18
C ALA A 44 4.31 20.12 -12.49
N PRO A 45 5.55 19.84 -12.93
CA PRO A 45 6.38 20.87 -13.56
C PRO A 45 5.69 21.47 -14.80
N PRO A 46 6.07 22.68 -15.23
CA PRO A 46 5.50 23.33 -16.41
C PRO A 46 5.50 22.42 -17.65
N GLY A 47 4.35 22.28 -18.30
CA GLY A 47 4.17 21.45 -19.50
C GLY A 47 4.25 19.93 -19.27
N LYS A 48 4.19 19.45 -18.01
CA LYS A 48 4.29 18.01 -17.67
C LYS A 48 2.99 17.38 -17.18
N LEU A 49 1.87 18.11 -17.15
CA LEU A 49 0.60 17.57 -16.69
C LEU A 49 0.15 16.36 -17.52
N ASP A 50 0.27 16.41 -18.86
CA ASP A 50 -0.08 15.27 -19.72
C ASP A 50 0.77 14.03 -19.47
N ALA A 51 2.08 14.23 -19.25
CA ALA A 51 2.98 13.13 -18.90
C ALA A 51 2.62 12.53 -17.53
N LEU A 52 2.23 13.36 -16.56
CA LEU A 52 1.74 12.91 -15.26
C LEU A 52 0.44 12.09 -15.40
N ASN A 53 -0.53 12.59 -16.17
CA ASN A 53 -1.77 11.88 -16.49
C ASN A 53 -1.52 10.53 -17.17
N ALA A 54 -0.62 10.50 -18.16
CA ALA A 54 -0.23 9.27 -18.85
C ALA A 54 0.41 8.26 -17.88
N ARG A 55 1.27 8.71 -16.96
CA ARG A 55 1.86 7.86 -15.93
C ARG A 55 0.79 7.21 -15.05
N PHE A 56 -0.20 7.96 -14.59
CA PHE A 56 -1.29 7.41 -13.78
C PHE A 56 -2.14 6.41 -14.55
N ARG A 57 -2.50 6.74 -15.78
CA ARG A 57 -3.29 5.89 -16.68
C ARG A 57 -2.60 4.57 -17.01
N ASN A 58 -1.33 4.62 -17.38
CA ASN A 58 -0.63 3.48 -17.95
C ASN A 58 0.10 2.62 -16.91
N HIS A 59 0.41 3.18 -15.73
CA HIS A 59 1.25 2.50 -14.73
C HIS A 59 0.66 2.53 -13.33
N THR A 60 0.35 3.72 -12.79
CA THR A 60 0.07 3.85 -11.34
C THR A 60 -1.20 3.13 -10.91
N ARG A 61 -2.27 3.20 -11.71
CA ARG A 61 -3.54 2.52 -11.38
C ARG A 61 -3.34 1.03 -11.12
N ARG A 62 -2.61 0.34 -11.99
CA ARG A 62 -2.29 -1.09 -11.83
C ARG A 62 -1.48 -1.37 -10.55
N ILE A 63 -0.56 -0.47 -10.16
CA ILE A 63 0.22 -0.62 -8.93
C ILE A 63 -0.70 -0.49 -7.72
N PHE A 64 -1.59 0.51 -7.70
CA PHE A 64 -2.55 0.72 -6.62
C PHE A 64 -3.49 -0.48 -6.47
N ASP A 65 -4.05 -0.97 -7.57
CA ASP A 65 -4.92 -2.14 -7.56
C ASP A 65 -4.18 -3.38 -7.02
N LYS A 66 -2.91 -3.58 -7.40
CA LYS A 66 -2.07 -4.69 -6.89
C LYS A 66 -1.90 -4.67 -5.37
N TYR A 67 -1.87 -3.49 -4.75
CA TYR A 67 -1.71 -3.31 -3.30
C TYR A 67 -3.02 -2.98 -2.58
N GLY A 68 -4.18 -3.23 -3.22
CA GLY A 68 -5.50 -3.05 -2.58
C GLY A 68 -5.94 -1.60 -2.41
N MET A 69 -5.24 -0.65 -3.04
CA MET A 69 -5.62 0.76 -3.04
C MET A 69 -6.62 1.03 -4.17
N LYS A 70 -7.90 1.17 -3.83
CA LYS A 70 -8.95 1.44 -4.81
C LYS A 70 -8.97 2.91 -5.22
N SER A 71 -8.73 3.18 -6.51
CA SER A 71 -8.86 4.52 -7.09
C SER A 71 -10.33 4.88 -7.31
N VAL A 72 -10.77 6.06 -6.85
CA VAL A 72 -12.18 6.50 -6.96
C VAL A 72 -12.40 7.43 -8.15
N GLY A 73 -11.47 8.35 -8.42
CA GLY A 73 -11.57 9.28 -9.54
C GLY A 73 -10.26 10.01 -9.79
N TYR A 74 -10.21 10.75 -10.90
CA TYR A 74 -9.08 11.58 -11.29
C TYR A 74 -9.62 12.86 -11.91
N TRP A 75 -9.09 14.01 -11.51
CA TRP A 75 -9.54 15.32 -11.96
C TRP A 75 -8.36 16.24 -12.26
N VAL A 76 -8.59 17.14 -13.22
CA VAL A 76 -7.79 18.34 -13.46
C VAL A 76 -8.71 19.52 -13.14
N PRO A 77 -8.26 20.52 -12.35
CA PRO A 77 -9.04 21.73 -12.11
C PRO A 77 -9.43 22.43 -13.42
N ALA A 78 -10.63 22.99 -13.49
CA ALA A 78 -11.08 23.69 -14.70
C ALA A 78 -10.49 25.10 -14.81
N ASP A 79 -10.24 25.76 -13.66
CA ASP A 79 -9.83 27.16 -13.60
C ASP A 79 -8.31 27.33 -13.51
N GLU A 80 -7.82 28.42 -14.09
CA GLU A 80 -6.43 28.85 -13.93
C GLU A 80 -6.14 29.37 -12.52
N PRO A 81 -4.88 29.26 -12.04
CA PRO A 81 -3.69 28.77 -12.76
C PRO A 81 -3.50 27.24 -12.71
N ARG A 82 -4.40 26.51 -12.05
CA ARG A 82 -4.18 25.09 -11.72
C ARG A 82 -4.61 24.13 -12.84
N SER A 83 -5.32 24.63 -13.85
CA SER A 83 -5.77 23.82 -14.98
C SER A 83 -4.61 23.23 -15.80
N GLY A 84 -3.45 23.91 -15.79
CA GLY A 84 -2.27 23.50 -16.57
C GLY A 84 -1.27 22.59 -15.84
N ASP A 85 -1.36 22.42 -14.52
CA ASP A 85 -0.33 21.73 -13.73
C ASP A 85 -0.84 20.76 -12.66
N THR A 86 -2.13 20.74 -12.36
CA THR A 86 -2.63 20.03 -11.17
C THR A 86 -3.39 18.74 -11.51
N LEU A 87 -3.03 17.65 -10.84
CA LEU A 87 -3.77 16.39 -10.84
C LEU A 87 -4.29 16.11 -9.43
N ILE A 88 -5.60 15.84 -9.32
CA ILE A 88 -6.28 15.43 -8.08
C ILE A 88 -6.78 13.99 -8.25
N TYR A 89 -6.64 13.15 -7.22
CA TYR A 89 -7.28 11.83 -7.16
C TYR A 89 -7.68 11.42 -5.75
#